data_AF-A0A2S6F9H4-F1
#
_entry.id   AF-A0A2S6F9H4-F1
#
_cell.length_a   1.000
_cell.length_b   1.000
_cell.length_c   1.000
_cell.angle_alpha   90.00
_cell.angle_beta   90.00
_cell.angle_gamma   90.00
#
_symmetry.space_group_name_H-M   'P 1'
#
loop_
_entity.id
_entity.type
_entity.pdbx_description
1 polymer ?
#
loop_
_entity_poly.entity_id
_entity_poly.type
_entity_poly.pdbx_seq_one_letter_code
_entity_poly.pdbx_strand_id
1 'polypeptide(L)'
;MKSKKILVFGLSITLTAITSASYAKKIFPSDIMGRDLNYPGMGWLGHVGIATRPMMDSSGMSTPANQVIEILNEPVIGQINTIDNFKRRSPYWGSKYGVIGNPEQGYRVLVEANHQRWWVREYTSNTDYRIAQGNPRTGEIFVTGRWRCDTYAWWAFYSQGVDTMASRIWLPRNLFNFFPYYNDERLVVESSEPSAEVLTNKSLDDVSAEDLNEMSLEEFQTVIDAPLTAPTNYVAPMSAYMRFAYSDSLNDIKRGAMIDKITSKVSDVDLVQKLLRLYDETDREEVKNKIVSGLMFHVQGELREHPNPRDKELLRSFFHRLIGEKLNQQCADWATMGFIDTHTANETLQNLDKIDAQLATATHPASITLKYKLVHKSKKLQPIYIKSIVDELREANNSDLDSYFFGPLAIGYQGTGKNLLEPESKQIVINYLDEVRYKYTSKGIKANPDDFHRGTTAPYYFELLKLMDN
;
A
#
# COMPACT_ATOMS: atom_id res chain seq x y z
N MET A 1 42.61 -46.43 -60.73
CA MET A 1 42.09 -47.18 -59.55
C MET A 1 42.12 -46.22 -58.37
N LYS A 2 40.98 -45.68 -57.90
CA LYS A 2 40.18 -46.16 -56.75
C LYS A 2 41.09 -46.54 -55.55
N SER A 3 40.92 -46.08 -54.30
CA SER A 3 39.87 -45.32 -53.64
C SER A 3 40.32 -44.94 -52.21
N LYS A 4 39.79 -43.81 -51.70
CA LYS A 4 39.46 -43.50 -50.29
C LYS A 4 40.60 -43.36 -49.25
N LYS A 5 40.90 -42.11 -48.92
CA LYS A 5 40.94 -41.65 -47.53
C LYS A 5 40.12 -40.38 -47.40
N ILE A 6 39.10 -40.46 -46.55
CA ILE A 6 38.26 -39.37 -46.08
C ILE A 6 39.13 -38.56 -45.11
N LEU A 7 39.33 -37.27 -45.39
CA LEU A 7 39.78 -36.31 -44.40
C LEU A 7 38.62 -35.36 -44.14
N VAL A 8 38.02 -35.52 -42.96
CA VAL A 8 36.98 -34.65 -42.42
C VAL A 8 37.63 -33.30 -42.12
N PHE A 9 37.38 -32.30 -42.95
CA PHE A 9 37.59 -30.90 -42.58
C PHE A 9 36.31 -30.41 -41.91
N GLY A 10 36.39 -30.19 -40.61
CA GLY A 10 35.33 -29.59 -39.82
C GLY A 10 35.06 -28.17 -40.30
N LEU A 11 33.89 -27.96 -40.91
CA LEU A 11 33.30 -26.63 -41.03
C LEU A 11 32.75 -26.27 -39.66
N SER A 12 33.42 -25.34 -38.97
CA SER A 12 32.82 -24.59 -37.88
C SER A 12 31.65 -23.78 -38.41
N ILE A 13 30.43 -24.28 -38.21
CA ILE A 13 29.21 -23.49 -38.35
C ILE A 13 29.20 -22.56 -37.14
N THR A 14 29.63 -21.32 -37.35
CA THR A 14 29.36 -20.22 -36.43
C THR A 14 27.85 -20.02 -36.44
N LEU A 15 27.16 -20.62 -35.47
CA LEU A 15 25.75 -20.36 -35.21
C LEU A 15 25.68 -18.92 -34.68
N THR A 16 25.60 -17.93 -35.57
CA THR A 16 25.04 -16.63 -35.22
C THR A 16 23.62 -16.90 -34.79
N ALA A 17 23.43 -17.03 -33.47
CA ALA A 17 22.13 -16.97 -32.85
C ALA A 17 21.55 -15.59 -33.19
N ILE A 18 20.85 -15.51 -34.32
CA ILE A 18 19.86 -14.48 -34.56
C ILE A 18 18.73 -14.84 -33.61
N THR A 19 18.91 -14.52 -32.33
CA THR A 19 17.77 -14.39 -31.43
C THR A 19 16.96 -13.25 -32.06
N SER A 20 15.83 -13.59 -32.67
CA SER A 20 14.78 -12.62 -32.93
C SER A 20 14.63 -11.83 -31.63
N ALA A 21 14.85 -10.51 -31.69
CA ALA A 21 14.45 -9.65 -30.60
C ALA A 21 12.96 -9.94 -30.41
N SER A 22 12.61 -10.69 -29.35
CA SER A 22 11.25 -10.79 -28.89
C SER A 22 10.83 -9.35 -28.67
N TYR A 23 10.03 -8.79 -29.58
CA TYR A 23 9.55 -7.43 -29.45
C TYR A 23 8.62 -7.42 -28.24
N ALA A 24 9.19 -7.19 -27.06
CA ALA A 24 8.43 -6.97 -25.86
C ALA A 24 7.46 -5.82 -26.17
N LYS A 25 6.16 -6.09 -25.97
CA LYS A 25 5.11 -5.08 -26.10
C LYS A 25 5.56 -3.79 -25.40
N LYS A 26 5.35 -2.65 -26.05
CA LYS A 26 5.50 -1.36 -25.36
C LYS A 26 4.56 -1.36 -24.15
N ILE A 27 5.10 -1.03 -22.99
CA ILE A 27 4.33 -0.91 -21.75
C ILE A 27 3.65 0.45 -21.79
N PHE A 28 2.33 0.47 -21.65
CA PHE A 28 1.55 1.70 -21.60
C PHE A 28 1.05 1.99 -20.19
N PRO A 29 0.72 3.25 -19.87
CA PRO A 29 0.17 3.58 -18.57
C PRO A 29 -1.11 2.79 -18.30
N SER A 30 -1.34 2.45 -17.03
CA SER A 30 -2.34 1.50 -16.53
C SER A 30 -2.10 0.03 -16.89
N ASP A 31 -1.07 -0.35 -17.66
CA ASP A 31 -0.73 -1.77 -17.81
C ASP A 31 -0.41 -2.40 -16.44
N ILE A 32 -0.90 -3.61 -16.21
CA ILE A 32 -0.49 -4.38 -15.03
C ILE A 32 0.89 -4.97 -15.30
N MET A 33 1.82 -4.69 -14.40
CA MET A 33 3.17 -5.26 -14.37
C MET A 33 3.18 -6.43 -13.42
N GLY A 34 3.81 -7.53 -13.79
CA GLY A 34 4.00 -8.69 -12.94
C GLY A 34 5.47 -9.09 -12.89
N ARG A 35 5.95 -9.53 -11.74
CA ARG A 35 7.25 -10.21 -11.60
C ARG A 35 7.16 -11.34 -10.58
N ASP A 36 8.07 -12.30 -10.69
CA ASP A 36 8.29 -13.17 -9.54
C ASP A 36 8.77 -12.34 -8.34
N LEU A 37 8.39 -12.79 -7.15
CA LEU A 37 9.20 -12.48 -5.98
C LEU A 37 10.15 -13.65 -5.92
N ASN A 38 11.45 -13.36 -5.93
CA ASN A 38 12.50 -14.36 -5.79
C ASN A 38 12.54 -14.90 -4.34
N TYR A 39 11.39 -15.38 -3.86
CA TYR A 39 11.12 -16.03 -2.58
C TYR A 39 10.91 -17.52 -2.86
N PRO A 40 11.73 -18.42 -2.30
CA PRO A 40 11.54 -19.85 -2.45
C PRO A 40 10.10 -20.25 -2.05
N GLY A 41 9.38 -20.93 -2.94
CA GLY A 41 8.08 -21.55 -2.64
C GLY A 41 6.81 -20.78 -3.03
N MET A 42 6.88 -19.57 -3.62
CA MET A 42 5.67 -18.77 -3.97
C MET A 42 5.36 -18.62 -5.48
N GLY A 43 6.10 -19.31 -6.36
CA GLY A 43 5.80 -19.36 -7.80
C GLY A 43 6.17 -18.10 -8.61
N TRP A 44 5.95 -18.20 -9.93
CA TRP A 44 6.48 -17.31 -10.99
C TRP A 44 5.93 -15.87 -11.05
N LEU A 45 4.91 -15.52 -10.26
CA LEU A 45 4.35 -14.17 -10.14
C LEU A 45 3.99 -13.89 -8.68
N GLY A 46 4.97 -13.43 -7.91
CA GLY A 46 4.80 -13.08 -6.50
C GLY A 46 4.40 -11.63 -6.28
N HIS A 47 4.46 -10.77 -7.30
CA HIS A 47 4.20 -9.34 -7.16
C HIS A 47 3.63 -8.69 -8.42
N VAL A 48 2.78 -7.69 -8.21
CA VAL A 48 2.18 -6.88 -9.27
C VAL A 48 2.29 -5.38 -8.96
N GLY A 49 2.33 -4.57 -10.00
CA GLY A 49 2.31 -3.10 -9.92
C GLY A 49 1.61 -2.49 -11.13
N ILE A 50 1.31 -1.20 -11.09
CA ILE A 50 0.58 -0.50 -12.18
C ILE A 50 1.56 0.41 -12.92
N ALA A 51 1.75 0.17 -14.22
CA ALA A 51 2.63 0.98 -15.04
C ALA A 51 2.12 2.43 -15.14
N THR A 52 3.04 3.39 -15.03
CA THR A 52 2.71 4.82 -15.01
C THR A 52 3.79 5.67 -15.68
N ARG A 53 3.51 6.96 -15.78
CA ARG A 53 4.43 8.02 -16.21
C ARG A 53 3.91 9.38 -15.71
N PRO A 54 4.73 10.43 -15.76
CA PRO A 54 4.25 11.82 -15.63
C PRO A 54 3.13 12.13 -16.64
N MET A 55 1.96 12.55 -16.13
CA MET A 55 0.82 13.03 -16.91
C MET A 55 -0.12 13.88 -16.05
N MET A 56 -0.85 14.79 -16.71
CA MET A 56 -1.84 15.70 -16.09
C MET A 56 -3.29 15.35 -16.45
N ASP A 57 -3.45 14.56 -17.51
CA ASP A 57 -4.73 14.16 -18.09
C ASP A 57 -4.54 12.85 -18.89
N SER A 58 -5.64 12.37 -19.45
CA SER A 58 -5.69 11.12 -20.20
C SER A 58 -4.96 11.14 -21.56
N SER A 59 -4.45 12.27 -22.05
CA SER A 59 -3.67 12.33 -23.30
C SER A 59 -2.35 11.55 -23.22
N GLY A 60 -1.78 11.46 -22.01
CA GLY A 60 -0.53 10.76 -21.74
C GLY A 60 -0.61 9.23 -21.87
N MET A 61 -1.82 8.66 -21.88
CA MET A 61 -2.07 7.21 -21.93
C MET A 61 -1.58 6.55 -23.23
N SER A 62 -1.41 7.33 -24.30
CA SER A 62 -0.91 6.85 -25.59
C SER A 62 0.62 6.83 -25.69
N THR A 63 1.33 7.33 -24.66
CA THR A 63 2.79 7.38 -24.64
C THR A 63 3.33 6.29 -23.71
N PRO A 64 4.38 5.55 -24.09
CA PRO A 64 4.92 4.48 -23.25
C PRO A 64 5.19 4.92 -21.81
N ALA A 65 4.81 4.04 -20.88
CA ALA A 65 5.14 4.15 -19.47
C ALA A 65 6.64 3.91 -19.26
N ASN A 66 7.20 4.54 -18.24
CA ASN A 66 8.59 4.38 -17.81
C ASN A 66 8.72 4.12 -16.31
N GLN A 67 7.61 4.11 -15.59
CA GLN A 67 7.53 3.94 -14.15
C GLN A 67 6.46 2.91 -13.79
N VAL A 68 6.45 2.50 -12.52
CA VAL A 68 5.47 1.58 -11.95
C VAL A 68 5.14 2.04 -10.54
N ILE A 69 3.85 2.01 -10.20
CA ILE A 69 3.37 2.23 -8.84
C ILE A 69 3.24 0.86 -8.17
N GLU A 70 3.89 0.66 -7.03
CA GLU A 70 3.93 -0.63 -6.35
C GLU A 70 3.80 -0.49 -4.81
N ILE A 71 3.18 -1.52 -4.21
CA ILE A 71 3.08 -1.69 -2.76
C ILE A 71 4.03 -2.81 -2.34
N LEU A 72 4.98 -2.50 -1.46
CA LEU A 72 6.03 -3.43 -1.01
C LEU A 72 6.09 -3.50 0.52
N ASN A 73 6.57 -4.63 1.03
CA ASN A 73 6.91 -4.78 2.44
C ASN A 73 8.27 -4.14 2.73
N GLU A 74 8.34 -2.82 2.61
CA GLU A 74 9.55 -2.01 2.75
C GLU A 74 9.25 -0.77 3.60
N PRO A 75 10.28 -0.05 4.13
CA PRO A 75 10.06 1.15 4.95
C PRO A 75 9.20 2.23 4.26
N VAL A 76 9.24 2.28 2.93
CA VAL A 76 8.30 3.04 2.10
C VAL A 76 7.38 2.05 1.41
N ILE A 77 6.18 1.87 1.96
CA ILE A 77 5.23 0.84 1.51
C ILE A 77 4.71 1.17 0.11
N GLY A 78 4.20 2.38 -0.09
CA GLY A 78 3.70 2.85 -1.37
C GLY A 78 4.76 3.64 -2.13
N GLN A 79 5.25 3.11 -3.25
CA GLN A 79 6.37 3.70 -3.97
C GLN A 79 6.12 3.78 -5.49
N ILE A 80 6.80 4.74 -6.14
CA ILE A 80 6.95 4.79 -7.60
C ILE A 80 8.38 4.40 -7.93
N ASN A 81 8.57 3.35 -8.73
CA ASN A 81 9.88 2.97 -9.25
C ASN A 81 9.95 3.15 -10.76
N THR A 82 11.17 3.19 -11.29
CA THR A 82 11.37 3.04 -12.74
C THR A 82 11.05 1.60 -13.16
N ILE A 83 10.53 1.43 -14.38
CA ILE A 83 10.29 0.09 -14.94
C ILE A 83 11.60 -0.71 -14.99
N ASP A 84 12.74 -0.06 -15.21
CA ASP A 84 14.04 -0.74 -15.19
C ASP A 84 14.41 -1.23 -13.79
N ASN A 85 14.15 -0.45 -12.74
CA ASN A 85 14.29 -0.95 -11.37
C ASN A 85 13.40 -2.18 -11.16
N PHE A 86 12.13 -2.11 -11.58
CA PHE A 86 11.19 -3.21 -11.41
C PHE A 86 11.68 -4.49 -12.08
N LYS A 87 12.17 -4.39 -13.32
CA LYS A 87 12.72 -5.51 -14.10
C LYS A 87 14.03 -6.05 -13.54
N ARG A 88 14.88 -5.21 -12.94
CA ARG A 88 16.15 -5.68 -12.37
C ARG A 88 15.97 -6.52 -11.10
N ARG A 89 14.84 -6.37 -10.41
CA ARG A 89 14.54 -7.17 -9.20
C ARG A 89 14.23 -8.64 -9.49
N SER A 90 13.95 -8.99 -10.76
CA SER A 90 13.66 -10.37 -11.17
C SER A 90 13.94 -10.61 -12.66
N PRO A 91 14.58 -11.73 -13.05
CA PRO A 91 14.68 -12.10 -14.46
C PRO A 91 13.32 -12.50 -15.08
N TYR A 92 12.32 -12.80 -14.26
CA TYR A 92 10.97 -13.21 -14.70
C TYR A 92 9.97 -12.10 -14.45
N TRP A 93 9.68 -11.32 -15.48
CA TRP A 93 8.72 -10.22 -15.45
C TRP A 93 7.88 -10.19 -16.74
N GLY A 94 6.70 -9.56 -16.64
CA GLY A 94 5.80 -9.36 -17.78
C GLY A 94 4.87 -8.16 -17.57
N SER A 95 4.18 -7.78 -18.64
CA SER A 95 3.16 -6.72 -18.60
C SER A 95 1.94 -7.13 -19.42
N LYS A 96 0.74 -6.86 -18.91
CA LYS A 96 -0.55 -7.09 -19.59
C LYS A 96 -1.38 -5.81 -19.63
N TYR A 97 -2.33 -5.73 -20.56
CA TYR A 97 -3.15 -4.53 -20.69
C TYR A 97 -4.01 -4.29 -19.47
N GLY A 98 -3.99 -3.07 -18.93
CA GLY A 98 -4.97 -2.67 -17.90
C GLY A 98 -6.34 -2.41 -18.51
N VAL A 99 -6.60 -1.13 -18.81
CA VAL A 99 -7.86 -0.71 -19.46
C VAL A 99 -7.65 -0.52 -20.96
N ILE A 100 -8.17 -1.45 -21.77
CA ILE A 100 -8.07 -1.36 -23.23
C ILE A 100 -9.05 -0.32 -23.78
N GLY A 101 -8.56 0.57 -24.65
CA GLY A 101 -9.41 1.42 -25.49
C GLY A 101 -10.13 2.56 -24.77
N ASN A 102 -9.90 2.75 -23.46
CA ASN A 102 -10.46 3.85 -22.69
C ASN A 102 -9.37 4.61 -21.91
N PRO A 103 -8.69 5.57 -22.57
CA PRO A 103 -7.65 6.41 -21.93
C PRO A 103 -8.13 7.11 -20.66
N GLU A 104 -9.37 7.56 -20.64
CA GLU A 104 -9.93 8.30 -19.51
C GLU A 104 -10.07 7.41 -18.27
N GLN A 105 -10.60 6.20 -18.44
CA GLN A 105 -10.70 5.23 -17.35
C GLN A 105 -9.32 4.78 -16.87
N GLY A 106 -8.38 4.51 -17.78
CA GLY A 106 -7.00 4.16 -17.40
C GLY A 106 -6.29 5.29 -16.65
N TYR A 107 -6.52 6.56 -17.00
CA TYR A 107 -6.00 7.70 -16.25
C TYR A 107 -6.56 7.73 -14.82
N ARG A 108 -7.87 7.51 -14.64
CA ARG A 108 -8.50 7.49 -13.31
C ARG A 108 -8.01 6.35 -12.43
N VAL A 109 -7.65 5.20 -13.01
CA VAL A 109 -6.97 4.11 -12.27
C VAL A 109 -5.65 4.63 -11.68
N LEU A 110 -4.86 5.37 -12.46
CA LEU A 110 -3.59 5.94 -12.00
C LEU A 110 -3.78 7.04 -10.96
N VAL A 111 -4.82 7.86 -11.09
CA VAL A 111 -5.19 8.86 -10.08
C VAL A 111 -5.51 8.19 -8.74
N GLU A 112 -6.38 7.16 -8.75
CA GLU A 112 -6.72 6.43 -7.53
C GLU A 112 -5.52 5.70 -6.93
N ALA A 113 -4.67 5.09 -7.76
CA ALA A 113 -3.45 4.47 -7.29
C ALA A 113 -2.54 5.49 -6.56
N ASN A 114 -2.25 6.64 -7.17
CA ASN A 114 -1.46 7.69 -6.51
C ASN A 114 -2.09 8.14 -5.18
N HIS A 115 -3.41 8.31 -5.18
CA HIS A 115 -4.16 8.72 -3.99
C HIS A 115 -4.01 7.73 -2.83
N GLN A 116 -4.24 6.44 -3.08
CA GLN A 116 -4.09 5.39 -2.07
C GLN A 116 -2.63 5.22 -1.62
N ARG A 117 -1.66 5.47 -2.51
CA ARG A 117 -0.23 5.43 -2.20
C ARG A 117 0.16 6.46 -1.13
N TRP A 118 -0.38 7.67 -1.16
CA TRP A 118 -0.03 8.69 -0.16
C TRP A 118 -0.50 8.35 1.24
N TRP A 119 -1.51 7.49 1.35
CA TRP A 119 -2.21 7.22 2.60
C TRP A 119 -2.00 5.81 3.12
N VAL A 120 -1.22 4.98 2.42
CA VAL A 120 -0.86 3.64 2.89
C VAL A 120 0.08 3.72 4.07
N ARG A 121 -0.24 2.96 5.12
CA ARG A 121 0.56 2.89 6.35
C ARG A 121 0.88 1.46 6.77
N GLU A 122 0.14 0.48 6.27
CA GLU A 122 0.38 -0.93 6.58
C GLU A 122 0.55 -1.74 5.28
N TYR A 123 1.63 -2.51 5.21
CA TYR A 123 1.71 -3.66 4.31
C TYR A 123 1.06 -4.87 4.98
N THR A 124 0.26 -5.62 4.23
CA THR A 124 -0.26 -6.92 4.68
C THR A 124 0.25 -8.07 3.81
N SER A 125 0.59 -9.18 4.45
CA SER A 125 0.97 -10.44 3.78
C SER A 125 -0.24 -11.24 3.29
N ASN A 126 -1.43 -10.94 3.81
CA ASN A 126 -2.68 -11.63 3.50
C ASN A 126 -3.57 -10.78 2.57
N THR A 127 -4.81 -11.22 2.38
CA THR A 127 -5.82 -10.62 1.49
C THR A 127 -6.73 -9.63 2.22
N ASP A 128 -6.53 -9.44 3.53
CA ASP A 128 -7.21 -8.42 4.31
C ASP A 128 -6.61 -7.05 4.01
N TYR A 129 -7.40 -6.26 3.29
CA TYR A 129 -7.02 -4.92 2.89
C TYR A 129 -7.93 -3.89 3.55
N ARG A 130 -7.48 -2.65 3.56
CA ARG A 130 -8.26 -1.51 3.98
C ARG A 130 -8.03 -0.33 3.05
N ILE A 131 -9.12 0.17 2.52
CA ILE A 131 -9.14 1.34 1.64
C ILE A 131 -8.87 2.57 2.50
N ALA A 132 -7.89 3.37 2.11
CA ALA A 132 -7.67 4.66 2.77
C ALA A 132 -8.81 5.60 2.41
N GLN A 133 -9.28 6.35 3.41
CA GLN A 133 -10.40 7.27 3.28
C GLN A 133 -10.03 8.62 3.89
N GLY A 134 -10.36 9.67 3.15
CA GLY A 134 -10.19 11.05 3.58
C GLY A 134 -11.45 11.85 3.37
N ASN A 135 -11.50 13.01 4.01
CA ASN A 135 -12.59 13.96 3.83
C ASN A 135 -12.31 14.78 2.56
N PRO A 136 -13.08 14.60 1.48
CA PRO A 136 -12.82 15.30 0.22
C PRO A 136 -13.06 16.81 0.32
N ARG A 137 -13.69 17.29 1.40
CA ARG A 137 -13.83 18.74 1.65
C ARG A 137 -12.57 19.32 2.27
N THR A 138 -11.97 18.64 3.23
CA THR A 138 -10.84 19.20 4.02
C THR A 138 -9.48 18.60 3.64
N GLY A 139 -9.45 17.51 2.89
CA GLY A 139 -8.23 16.73 2.64
C GLY A 139 -7.75 15.94 3.85
N GLU A 140 -8.49 15.93 4.97
CA GLU A 140 -8.14 15.20 6.19
C GLU A 140 -8.17 13.68 5.96
N ILE A 141 -7.15 12.96 6.43
CA ILE A 141 -7.09 11.49 6.39
C ILE A 141 -7.68 10.93 7.68
N PHE A 142 -8.80 10.20 7.60
CA PHE A 142 -9.45 9.60 8.78
C PHE A 142 -9.37 8.07 8.79
N VAL A 143 -9.15 7.42 7.65
CA VAL A 143 -8.76 6.00 7.57
C VAL A 143 -7.49 5.88 6.73
N THR A 144 -6.47 5.23 7.29
CA THR A 144 -5.24 4.93 6.53
C THR A 144 -5.35 3.61 5.77
N GLY A 145 -4.52 3.43 4.74
CA GLY A 145 -4.55 2.24 3.89
C GLY A 145 -3.77 1.07 4.47
N ARG A 146 -4.33 -0.15 4.32
CA ARG A 146 -3.64 -1.43 4.50
C ARG A 146 -3.68 -2.18 3.17
N TRP A 147 -2.53 -2.51 2.62
CA TRP A 147 -2.47 -3.03 1.26
C TRP A 147 -1.46 -4.17 1.10
N ARG A 148 -1.84 -5.16 0.29
CA ARG A 148 -0.93 -6.03 -0.45
C ARG A 148 -0.91 -5.60 -1.91
N CYS A 149 0.16 -5.89 -2.64
CA CYS A 149 0.34 -5.46 -4.03
C CYS A 149 -0.86 -5.73 -4.96
N ASP A 150 -1.48 -6.90 -4.84
CA ASP A 150 -2.63 -7.31 -5.64
C ASP A 150 -3.94 -6.71 -5.17
N THR A 151 -4.18 -6.63 -3.85
CA THR A 151 -5.37 -5.95 -3.30
C THR A 151 -5.41 -4.46 -3.64
N TYR A 152 -4.25 -3.81 -3.63
CA TYR A 152 -4.08 -2.41 -4.03
C TYR A 152 -4.35 -2.22 -5.52
N ALA A 153 -3.73 -3.05 -6.36
CA ALA A 153 -3.94 -2.95 -7.79
C ALA A 153 -5.40 -3.24 -8.15
N TRP A 154 -5.99 -4.31 -7.58
CA TRP A 154 -7.42 -4.59 -7.72
C TRP A 154 -8.27 -3.37 -7.38
N TRP A 155 -8.05 -2.73 -6.23
CA TRP A 155 -8.86 -1.60 -5.80
C TRP A 155 -8.80 -0.44 -6.81
N ALA A 156 -7.61 -0.11 -7.30
CA ALA A 156 -7.43 0.95 -8.28
C ALA A 156 -8.23 0.71 -9.59
N PHE A 157 -8.36 -0.55 -10.02
CA PHE A 157 -9.19 -0.92 -11.18
C PHE A 157 -10.69 -1.02 -10.81
N TYR A 158 -11.00 -1.63 -9.66
CA TYR A 158 -12.35 -1.85 -9.16
C TYR A 158 -13.08 -0.52 -8.94
N SER A 159 -12.40 0.48 -8.37
CA SER A 159 -12.95 1.82 -8.14
C SER A 159 -13.35 2.52 -9.45
N GLN A 160 -12.84 2.05 -10.60
CA GLN A 160 -13.16 2.55 -11.93
C GLN A 160 -14.06 1.59 -12.71
N GLY A 161 -14.70 0.63 -12.04
CA GLY A 161 -15.68 -0.29 -12.62
C GLY A 161 -15.08 -1.52 -13.30
N VAL A 162 -13.81 -1.85 -13.05
CA VAL A 162 -13.15 -3.06 -13.59
C VAL A 162 -12.85 -4.01 -12.44
N ASP A 163 -13.74 -4.98 -12.21
CA ASP A 163 -13.51 -6.03 -11.21
C ASP A 163 -12.55 -7.10 -11.74
N THR A 164 -11.28 -6.95 -11.37
CA THR A 164 -10.19 -7.82 -11.81
C THR A 164 -10.07 -9.11 -11.00
N MET A 165 -10.88 -9.28 -9.94
CA MET A 165 -10.80 -10.39 -9.00
C MET A 165 -12.19 -10.94 -8.65
N ALA A 166 -12.95 -11.33 -9.69
CA ALA A 166 -14.27 -11.97 -9.51
C ALA A 166 -14.20 -13.36 -8.81
N SER A 167 -13.01 -13.95 -8.69
CA SER A 167 -12.78 -15.22 -7.98
C SER A 167 -12.58 -15.05 -6.48
N ARG A 168 -12.84 -16.09 -5.68
CA ARG A 168 -12.60 -16.06 -4.22
C ARG A 168 -11.13 -16.12 -3.81
N ILE A 169 -10.22 -16.57 -4.69
CA ILE A 169 -8.80 -16.76 -4.35
C ILE A 169 -7.99 -15.54 -4.80
N TRP A 170 -7.45 -14.82 -3.83
CA TRP A 170 -6.67 -13.60 -4.07
C TRP A 170 -5.18 -13.88 -4.09
N LEU A 171 -4.60 -13.81 -5.29
CA LEU A 171 -3.17 -13.96 -5.53
C LEU A 171 -2.70 -12.97 -6.62
N PRO A 172 -1.46 -12.46 -6.56
CA PRO A 172 -0.92 -11.58 -7.59
C PRO A 172 -0.99 -12.17 -9.01
N ARG A 173 -0.78 -13.48 -9.15
CA ARG A 173 -0.91 -14.20 -10.42
C ARG A 173 -2.33 -14.15 -10.99
N ASN A 174 -3.36 -14.22 -10.14
CA ASN A 174 -4.75 -14.23 -10.57
C ASN A 174 -5.14 -12.84 -11.10
N LEU A 175 -4.74 -11.79 -10.37
CA LEU A 175 -4.90 -10.40 -10.82
C LEU A 175 -4.18 -10.16 -12.16
N PHE A 176 -2.91 -10.57 -12.25
CA PHE A 176 -2.14 -10.41 -13.49
C PHE A 176 -2.81 -11.16 -14.65
N ASN A 177 -3.34 -12.36 -14.41
CA ASN A 177 -3.95 -13.20 -15.43
C ASN A 177 -5.34 -12.78 -15.87
N PHE A 178 -6.05 -11.96 -15.10
CA PHE A 178 -7.30 -11.33 -15.53
C PHE A 178 -7.12 -10.53 -16.82
N PHE A 179 -5.97 -9.87 -16.97
CA PHE A 179 -5.71 -8.97 -18.06
C PHE A 179 -5.22 -9.69 -19.34
N PRO A 180 -5.61 -9.23 -20.53
CA PRO A 180 -5.19 -9.85 -21.79
C PRO A 180 -3.78 -9.43 -22.24
N TYR A 181 -3.14 -10.28 -23.03
CA TYR A 181 -1.89 -9.97 -23.76
C TYR A 181 -2.15 -9.10 -25.00
N TYR A 182 -1.11 -8.51 -25.59
CA TYR A 182 -1.20 -7.74 -26.83
C TYR A 182 -1.23 -8.63 -28.06
N ASN A 183 -2.19 -8.35 -28.95
CA ASN A 183 -2.51 -9.13 -30.14
C ASN A 183 -2.87 -10.58 -29.82
N ASP A 184 -4.07 -10.84 -29.32
CA ASP A 184 -4.77 -12.12 -29.47
C ASP A 184 -3.88 -13.37 -29.51
N GLU A 185 -2.96 -13.53 -28.54
CA GLU A 185 -2.30 -14.81 -28.26
C GLU A 185 -3.30 -15.77 -27.56
N ARG A 186 -4.54 -15.79 -28.06
CA ARG A 186 -5.46 -16.92 -27.95
C ARG A 186 -5.00 -18.03 -28.89
N LEU A 187 -3.78 -18.52 -28.70
CA LEU A 187 -3.23 -19.75 -29.26
C LEU A 187 -2.09 -20.13 -28.30
N VAL A 188 -2.35 -20.62 -27.10
CA VAL A 188 -3.04 -21.86 -26.80
C VAL A 188 -3.76 -21.65 -25.48
N VAL A 189 -5.08 -21.86 -25.46
CA VAL A 189 -5.66 -22.48 -24.26
C VAL A 189 -5.06 -23.88 -24.25
N GLU A 190 -3.81 -24.02 -23.81
CA GLU A 190 -3.55 -25.17 -22.96
C GLU A 190 -4.51 -24.87 -21.84
N SER A 191 -5.56 -25.66 -21.78
CA SER A 191 -6.38 -25.79 -20.60
C SER A 191 -5.36 -25.95 -19.47
N SER A 192 -5.02 -24.83 -18.83
CA SER A 192 -4.90 -24.83 -17.40
C SER A 192 -6.28 -25.33 -17.03
N GLU A 193 -6.36 -26.65 -16.81
CA GLU A 193 -7.41 -27.19 -15.97
C GLU A 193 -7.60 -26.15 -14.89
N PRO A 194 -8.83 -25.63 -14.68
CA PRO A 194 -9.08 -24.67 -13.62
C PRO A 194 -8.37 -25.25 -12.42
N SER A 195 -7.27 -24.60 -11.97
CA SER A 195 -6.33 -25.21 -11.03
C SER A 195 -7.20 -25.79 -9.96
N ALA A 196 -7.32 -27.13 -9.93
CA ALA A 196 -8.50 -27.80 -9.38
C ALA A 196 -8.82 -27.06 -8.11
N GLU A 197 -9.94 -26.32 -8.10
CA GLU A 197 -10.27 -25.43 -6.99
C GLU A 197 -9.99 -26.29 -5.78
N VAL A 198 -8.94 -25.96 -5.02
CA VAL A 198 -8.71 -26.66 -3.77
C VAL A 198 -9.77 -26.02 -2.89
N LEU A 199 -11.02 -26.44 -3.12
CA LEU A 199 -12.10 -26.44 -2.17
C LEU A 199 -11.60 -27.36 -1.08
N THR A 200 -10.63 -26.87 -0.30
CA THR A 200 -10.44 -27.37 1.03
C THR A 200 -11.79 -27.13 1.69
N ASN A 201 -12.53 -28.21 1.95
CA ASN A 201 -13.66 -28.18 2.88
C ASN A 201 -13.20 -27.85 4.32
N LYS A 202 -11.94 -27.44 4.52
CA LYS A 202 -11.34 -27.07 5.79
C LYS A 202 -11.65 -25.60 6.05
N SER A 203 -12.22 -25.34 7.21
CA SER A 203 -12.32 -24.02 7.81
C SER A 203 -11.29 -23.88 8.93
N LEU A 204 -11.19 -22.70 9.53
CA LEU A 204 -10.38 -22.49 10.74
C LEU A 204 -10.82 -23.36 11.93
N ASP A 205 -12.03 -23.91 11.91
CA ASP A 205 -12.53 -24.80 12.96
C ASP A 205 -11.95 -26.23 12.82
N ASP A 206 -11.44 -26.59 11.64
CA ASP A 206 -11.03 -27.96 11.29
C ASP A 206 -9.50 -28.19 11.32
N VAL A 207 -8.73 -27.20 11.76
CA VAL A 207 -7.26 -27.18 11.60
C VAL A 207 -6.56 -26.85 12.92
N SER A 208 -5.34 -27.36 13.10
CA SER A 208 -4.45 -27.03 14.22
C SER A 208 -3.46 -25.91 13.86
N ALA A 209 -2.71 -25.41 14.84
CA ALA A 209 -1.65 -24.43 14.58
C ALA A 209 -0.50 -25.05 13.77
N GLU A 210 -0.21 -26.33 14.00
CA GLU A 210 0.77 -27.13 13.27
C GLU A 210 0.35 -27.29 11.81
N ASP A 211 -0.92 -27.66 11.55
CA ASP A 211 -1.46 -27.73 10.19
C ASP A 211 -1.34 -26.37 9.50
N LEU A 212 -1.76 -25.31 10.19
CA LEU A 212 -1.69 -23.95 9.65
C LEU A 212 -0.25 -23.55 9.37
N ASN A 213 0.75 -23.95 10.16
CA ASN A 213 2.16 -23.63 9.92
C ASN A 213 2.70 -24.31 8.65
N GLU A 214 2.32 -25.56 8.40
CA GLU A 214 2.78 -26.35 7.26
C GLU A 214 2.14 -25.93 5.92
N MET A 215 0.96 -25.30 5.96
CA MET A 215 0.27 -24.83 4.76
C MET A 215 1.08 -23.83 3.95
N SER A 216 1.00 -23.97 2.62
CA SER A 216 1.41 -22.94 1.67
C SER A 216 0.60 -21.65 1.87
N LEU A 217 1.08 -20.53 1.33
CA LEU A 217 0.36 -19.25 1.42
C LEU A 217 -1.06 -19.35 0.81
N GLU A 218 -1.20 -20.04 -0.31
CA GLU A 218 -2.50 -20.19 -1.00
C GLU A 218 -3.50 -21.03 -0.19
N GLU A 219 -3.05 -22.14 0.37
CA GLU A 219 -3.88 -22.98 1.24
C GLU A 219 -4.27 -22.24 2.51
N PHE A 220 -3.30 -21.57 3.16
CA PHE A 220 -3.56 -20.75 4.34
C PHE A 220 -4.60 -19.66 4.04
N GLN A 221 -4.44 -18.93 2.93
CA GLN A 221 -5.39 -17.89 2.54
C GLN A 221 -6.78 -18.44 2.26
N THR A 222 -6.89 -19.57 1.56
CA THR A 222 -8.17 -20.23 1.32
C THR A 222 -8.87 -20.62 2.62
N VAL A 223 -8.12 -21.16 3.60
CA VAL A 223 -8.67 -21.57 4.90
C VAL A 223 -9.13 -20.37 5.73
N ILE A 224 -8.34 -19.28 5.78
CA ILE A 224 -8.71 -18.10 6.59
C ILE A 224 -9.77 -17.21 5.92
N ASP A 225 -10.00 -17.34 4.60
CA ASP A 225 -11.06 -16.63 3.89
C ASP A 225 -12.35 -17.46 3.78
N ALA A 226 -12.32 -18.72 4.20
CA ALA A 226 -13.51 -19.57 4.25
C ALA A 226 -14.52 -19.03 5.29
N PRO A 227 -15.84 -19.06 4.99
CA PRO A 227 -16.86 -18.74 5.97
C PRO A 227 -16.69 -19.60 7.22
N LEU A 228 -16.70 -18.98 8.39
CA LEU A 228 -16.69 -19.71 9.66
C LEU A 228 -17.96 -20.55 9.73
N THR A 229 -17.81 -21.81 10.20
CA THR A 229 -19.00 -22.63 10.45
C THR A 229 -19.77 -22.02 11.61
N ALA A 230 -21.10 -21.94 11.51
CA ALA A 230 -21.92 -21.48 12.62
C ALA A 230 -21.63 -22.41 13.81
N PRO A 231 -21.30 -21.87 15.00
CA PRO A 231 -20.88 -22.70 16.12
C PRO A 231 -21.98 -23.71 16.44
N THR A 232 -21.68 -24.99 16.26
CA THR A 232 -22.63 -26.08 16.51
C THR A 232 -22.90 -26.27 18.00
N ASN A 233 -22.12 -25.62 18.87
CA ASN A 233 -22.32 -25.55 20.32
C ASN A 233 -21.98 -24.16 20.87
N TYR A 234 -22.84 -23.66 21.76
CA TYR A 234 -22.86 -22.33 22.36
C TYR A 234 -21.70 -22.05 23.35
N VAL A 235 -20.46 -22.45 23.06
CA VAL A 235 -19.30 -22.18 23.92
C VAL A 235 -18.03 -21.98 23.09
N ALA A 236 -17.82 -20.74 22.63
CA ALA A 236 -16.46 -20.25 22.44
C ALA A 236 -16.42 -18.77 22.84
N PRO A 237 -15.79 -18.39 23.97
CA PRO A 237 -15.62 -16.99 24.32
C PRO A 237 -14.63 -16.28 23.40
N MET A 238 -14.07 -16.93 22.37
CA MET A 238 -13.14 -16.37 21.38
C MET A 238 -13.46 -16.95 19.99
N SER A 239 -13.46 -16.12 18.95
CA SER A 239 -13.51 -16.59 17.56
C SER A 239 -12.31 -17.48 17.23
N ALA A 240 -12.42 -18.30 16.19
CA ALA A 240 -11.30 -19.14 15.73
C ALA A 240 -10.05 -18.30 15.40
N TYR A 241 -10.24 -17.14 14.79
CA TYR A 241 -9.15 -16.19 14.57
C TYR A 241 -8.50 -15.74 15.89
N MET A 242 -9.30 -15.37 16.90
CA MET A 242 -8.76 -14.91 18.18
C MET A 242 -8.00 -16.03 18.90
N ARG A 243 -8.53 -17.26 18.87
CA ARG A 243 -7.82 -18.45 19.37
C ARG A 243 -6.44 -18.60 18.75
N PHE A 244 -6.33 -18.45 17.43
CA PHE A 244 -5.04 -18.56 16.73
C PHE A 244 -4.13 -17.36 16.93
N ALA A 245 -4.66 -16.15 17.10
CA ALA A 245 -3.85 -14.99 17.48
C ALA A 245 -3.13 -15.20 18.84
N TYR A 246 -3.80 -15.88 19.78
CA TYR A 246 -3.27 -16.29 21.08
C TYR A 246 -2.39 -17.55 21.05
N SER A 247 -2.33 -18.29 19.94
CA SER A 247 -1.59 -19.55 19.89
C SER A 247 -0.09 -19.29 19.67
N ASP A 248 0.73 -19.53 20.70
CA ASP A 248 2.18 -19.42 20.59
C ASP A 248 2.81 -20.52 19.71
N SER A 249 2.08 -21.59 19.42
CA SER A 249 2.49 -22.62 18.45
C SER A 249 2.37 -22.13 16.99
N LEU A 250 1.54 -21.13 16.71
CA LEU A 250 1.40 -20.57 15.36
C LEU A 250 2.51 -19.54 15.11
N ASN A 251 3.15 -19.58 13.94
CA ASN A 251 4.19 -18.60 13.63
C ASN A 251 3.65 -17.16 13.60
N ASP A 252 4.52 -16.20 13.90
CA ASP A 252 4.11 -14.81 14.14
C ASP A 252 3.46 -14.14 12.91
N ILE A 253 3.87 -14.49 11.69
CA ILE A 253 3.27 -13.95 10.45
C ILE A 253 1.81 -14.41 10.33
N LYS A 254 1.55 -15.69 10.56
CA LYS A 254 0.19 -16.26 10.51
C LYS A 254 -0.66 -15.74 11.69
N ARG A 255 -0.09 -15.54 12.88
CA ARG A 255 -0.76 -14.86 14.01
C ARG A 255 -1.13 -13.42 13.64
N GLY A 256 -0.21 -12.67 13.03
CA GLY A 256 -0.45 -11.32 12.51
C GLY A 256 -1.61 -11.27 11.52
N ALA A 257 -1.70 -12.27 10.63
CA ALA A 257 -2.82 -12.37 9.70
C ALA A 257 -4.17 -12.62 10.39
N MET A 258 -4.20 -13.38 11.49
CA MET A 258 -5.43 -13.53 12.29
C MET A 258 -5.85 -12.21 12.93
N ILE A 259 -4.89 -11.44 13.46
CA ILE A 259 -5.15 -10.12 14.05
C ILE A 259 -5.70 -9.16 12.99
N ASP A 260 -5.11 -9.14 11.80
CA ASP A 260 -5.58 -8.34 10.67
C ASP A 260 -7.06 -8.67 10.36
N LYS A 261 -7.44 -9.96 10.28
CA LYS A 261 -8.82 -10.39 9.99
C LYS A 261 -9.82 -9.98 11.07
N ILE A 262 -9.50 -10.20 12.36
CA ILE A 262 -10.44 -9.91 13.45
C ILE A 262 -10.71 -8.41 13.56
N THR A 263 -9.68 -7.60 13.36
CA THR A 263 -9.77 -6.14 13.49
C THR A 263 -10.46 -5.47 12.30
N SER A 264 -10.60 -6.17 11.18
CA SER A 264 -11.24 -5.66 9.96
C SER A 264 -12.68 -6.12 9.72
N LYS A 265 -13.05 -7.35 10.10
CA LYS A 265 -14.31 -7.96 9.58
C LYS A 265 -15.17 -8.74 10.57
N VAL A 266 -14.63 -9.20 11.71
CA VAL A 266 -15.24 -10.32 12.45
C VAL A 266 -15.81 -9.95 13.82
N SER A 267 -15.58 -8.73 14.31
CA SER A 267 -16.06 -8.20 15.62
C SER A 267 -16.19 -9.28 16.72
N ASP A 268 -15.08 -9.59 17.37
CA ASP A 268 -15.07 -10.50 18.53
C ASP A 268 -15.67 -9.80 19.78
N VAL A 269 -16.35 -10.54 20.65
CA VAL A 269 -16.83 -10.00 21.93
C VAL A 269 -15.63 -9.55 22.76
N ASP A 270 -15.67 -8.37 23.39
CA ASP A 270 -14.53 -7.83 24.16
C ASP A 270 -13.19 -7.81 23.36
N LEU A 271 -13.26 -7.61 22.04
CA LEU A 271 -12.11 -7.59 21.13
C LEU A 271 -10.94 -6.75 21.68
N VAL A 272 -11.23 -5.50 22.06
CA VAL A 272 -10.22 -4.56 22.56
C VAL A 272 -9.54 -5.10 23.81
N GLN A 273 -10.31 -5.57 24.81
CA GLN A 273 -9.75 -6.09 26.05
C GLN A 273 -8.85 -7.30 25.81
N LYS A 274 -9.24 -8.22 24.92
CA LYS A 274 -8.44 -9.38 24.55
C LYS A 274 -7.13 -8.97 23.88
N LEU A 275 -7.19 -8.13 22.85
CA LEU A 275 -5.98 -7.70 22.14
C LEU A 275 -5.02 -6.93 23.05
N LEU A 276 -5.52 -6.07 23.94
CA LEU A 276 -4.69 -5.38 24.93
C LEU A 276 -4.01 -6.38 25.88
N ARG A 277 -4.75 -7.39 26.35
CA ARG A 277 -4.19 -8.45 27.17
C ARG A 277 -3.10 -9.24 26.43
N LEU A 278 -3.35 -9.62 25.17
CA LEU A 278 -2.36 -10.31 24.35
C LEU A 278 -1.10 -9.46 24.13
N TYR A 279 -1.25 -8.15 23.95
CA TYR A 279 -0.12 -7.22 23.82
C TYR A 279 0.78 -7.23 25.06
N ASP A 280 0.18 -7.22 26.25
CA ASP A 280 0.92 -7.23 27.51
C ASP A 280 1.52 -8.63 27.83
N GLU A 281 0.92 -9.71 27.32
CA GLU A 281 1.37 -11.10 27.55
C GLU A 281 2.46 -11.57 26.57
N THR A 282 2.57 -10.98 25.37
CA THR A 282 3.52 -11.42 24.33
C THR A 282 4.78 -10.56 24.26
N ASP A 283 5.92 -11.18 23.99
CA ASP A 283 7.18 -10.47 23.66
C ASP A 283 7.54 -10.53 22.17
N ARG A 284 6.65 -11.09 21.34
CA ARG A 284 6.86 -11.26 19.91
C ARG A 284 6.61 -9.94 19.19
N GLU A 285 7.64 -9.36 18.58
CA GLU A 285 7.60 -8.04 17.94
C GLU A 285 6.51 -7.92 16.86
N GLU A 286 6.46 -8.87 15.93
CA GLU A 286 5.45 -8.89 14.85
C GLU A 286 4.02 -8.91 15.40
N VAL A 287 3.78 -9.70 16.46
CA VAL A 287 2.46 -9.78 17.10
C VAL A 287 2.11 -8.46 17.78
N LYS A 288 3.06 -7.83 18.50
CA LYS A 288 2.86 -6.50 19.10
C LYS A 288 2.55 -5.45 18.04
N ASN A 289 3.31 -5.40 16.95
CA ASN A 289 3.09 -4.46 15.85
C ASN A 289 1.69 -4.63 15.24
N LYS A 290 1.29 -5.87 14.98
CA LYS A 290 -0.03 -6.19 14.42
C LYS A 290 -1.19 -5.88 15.37
N ILE A 291 -1.00 -6.04 16.67
CA ILE A 291 -2.01 -5.62 17.65
C ILE A 291 -2.17 -4.10 17.64
N VAL A 292 -1.07 -3.34 17.67
CA VAL A 292 -1.14 -1.87 17.70
C VAL A 292 -1.76 -1.33 16.40
N SER A 293 -1.34 -1.85 15.24
CA SER A 293 -1.93 -1.45 13.96
C SER A 293 -3.39 -1.89 13.85
N GLY A 294 -3.73 -3.11 14.26
CA GLY A 294 -5.10 -3.64 14.26
C GLY A 294 -6.05 -2.84 15.17
N LEU A 295 -5.61 -2.47 16.38
CA LEU A 295 -6.38 -1.61 17.28
C LEU A 295 -6.54 -0.19 16.71
N MET A 296 -5.53 0.33 16.01
CA MET A 296 -5.66 1.60 15.28
C MET A 296 -6.73 1.51 14.20
N PHE A 297 -6.72 0.44 13.40
CA PHE A 297 -7.75 0.22 12.39
C PHE A 297 -9.15 0.07 13.01
N HIS A 298 -9.25 -0.55 14.18
CA HIS A 298 -10.51 -0.60 14.94
C HIS A 298 -10.97 0.82 15.34
N VAL A 299 -10.06 1.68 15.84
CA VAL A 299 -10.35 3.10 16.13
C VAL A 299 -10.88 3.85 14.90
N GLN A 300 -10.23 3.70 13.74
CA GLN A 300 -10.60 4.41 12.52
C GLN A 300 -11.86 3.86 11.83
N GLY A 301 -12.31 2.66 12.19
CA GLY A 301 -13.41 1.95 11.54
C GLY A 301 -14.58 1.80 12.49
N GLU A 302 -14.72 0.60 13.03
CA GLU A 302 -15.86 0.23 13.88
C GLU A 302 -16.10 1.21 15.02
N LEU A 303 -15.07 1.67 15.74
CA LEU A 303 -15.27 2.59 16.87
C LEU A 303 -15.71 4.00 16.44
N ARG A 304 -15.40 4.38 15.20
CA ARG A 304 -15.81 5.65 14.60
C ARG A 304 -17.26 5.58 14.13
N GLU A 305 -17.65 4.48 13.50
CA GLU A 305 -19.01 4.25 12.99
C GLU A 305 -19.99 3.87 14.10
N HIS A 306 -19.55 3.04 15.05
CA HIS A 306 -20.30 2.51 16.18
C HIS A 306 -19.55 2.78 17.51
N PRO A 307 -19.66 4.01 18.05
CA PRO A 307 -18.99 4.39 19.29
C PRO A 307 -19.31 3.48 20.50
N ASN A 308 -18.27 2.89 21.10
CA ASN A 308 -18.35 2.22 22.40
C ASN A 308 -17.53 3.01 23.45
N PRO A 309 -18.16 3.57 24.51
CA PRO A 309 -17.45 4.36 25.51
C PRO A 309 -16.35 3.62 26.27
N ARG A 310 -16.56 2.31 26.55
CA ARG A 310 -15.58 1.47 27.26
C ARG A 310 -14.35 1.26 26.39
N ASP A 311 -14.54 0.87 25.14
CA ASP A 311 -13.44 0.65 24.20
C ASP A 311 -12.69 1.95 23.89
N LYS A 312 -13.41 3.08 23.77
CA LYS A 312 -12.80 4.40 23.62
C LYS A 312 -11.84 4.74 24.76
N GLU A 313 -12.24 4.53 26.01
CA GLU A 313 -11.39 4.87 27.15
C GLU A 313 -10.20 3.90 27.30
N LEU A 314 -10.42 2.60 27.03
CA LEU A 314 -9.36 1.59 27.01
C LEU A 314 -8.29 1.93 25.95
N LEU A 315 -8.71 2.25 24.74
CA LEU A 315 -7.81 2.58 23.63
C LEU A 315 -7.11 3.93 23.84
N ARG A 316 -7.82 4.94 24.34
CA ARG A 316 -7.21 6.22 24.73
C ARG A 316 -6.11 6.01 25.77
N SER A 317 -6.39 5.26 26.84
CA SER A 317 -5.39 4.92 27.87
C SER A 317 -4.20 4.15 27.31
N PHE A 318 -4.46 3.17 26.44
CA PHE A 318 -3.43 2.37 25.79
C PHE A 318 -2.50 3.21 24.92
N PHE A 319 -3.04 3.99 23.98
CA PHE A 319 -2.22 4.84 23.12
C PHE A 319 -1.54 5.98 23.87
N HIS A 320 -2.13 6.48 24.96
CA HIS A 320 -1.47 7.43 25.86
C HIS A 320 -0.21 6.85 26.51
N ARG A 321 -0.27 5.59 26.95
CA ARG A 321 0.89 4.87 27.50
C ARG A 321 1.97 4.72 26.42
N LEU A 322 1.59 4.24 25.24
CA LEU A 322 2.55 3.89 24.18
C LEU A 322 3.39 5.06 23.67
N ILE A 323 2.84 6.28 23.59
CA ILE A 323 3.65 7.44 23.13
C ILE A 323 4.81 7.80 24.08
N GLY A 324 4.77 7.32 25.33
CA GLY A 324 5.86 7.48 26.29
C GLY A 324 6.86 6.32 26.32
N GLU A 325 6.64 5.27 25.53
CA GLU A 325 7.48 4.07 25.52
C GLU A 325 8.52 4.10 24.40
N LYS A 326 9.60 3.33 24.59
CA LYS A 326 10.59 3.07 23.54
C LYS A 326 10.08 1.94 22.66
N LEU A 327 9.54 2.29 21.51
CA LEU A 327 8.95 1.35 20.56
C LEU A 327 9.87 1.16 19.35
N ASN A 328 9.72 0.05 18.63
CA ASN A 328 10.27 -0.03 17.26
C ASN A 328 9.51 0.96 16.36
N GLN A 329 10.09 1.27 15.20
CA GLN A 329 9.57 2.31 14.31
C GLN A 329 8.13 2.06 13.85
N GLN A 330 7.78 0.83 13.45
CA GLN A 330 6.42 0.50 13.00
C GLN A 330 5.39 0.66 14.12
N CYS A 331 5.73 0.20 15.32
CA CYS A 331 4.86 0.34 16.49
C CYS A 331 4.74 1.81 16.94
N ALA A 332 5.83 2.58 16.90
CA ALA A 332 5.86 4.00 17.22
C ALA A 332 4.93 4.81 16.30
N ASP A 333 5.00 4.55 14.99
CA ASP A 333 4.17 5.19 13.98
C ASP A 333 2.66 4.98 14.27
N TRP A 334 2.27 3.73 14.52
CA TRP A 334 0.88 3.38 14.83
C TRP A 334 0.43 3.88 16.20
N ALA A 335 1.30 3.85 17.22
CA ALA A 335 1.02 4.40 18.53
C ALA A 335 0.77 5.91 18.47
N THR A 336 1.59 6.63 17.71
CA THR A 336 1.45 8.09 17.50
C THR A 336 0.14 8.40 16.78
N MET A 337 -0.20 7.65 15.73
CA MET A 337 -1.50 7.74 15.05
C MET A 337 -2.66 7.52 16.03
N GLY A 338 -2.58 6.48 16.86
CA GLY A 338 -3.61 6.14 17.84
C GLY A 338 -3.79 7.20 18.89
N PHE A 339 -2.70 7.81 19.33
CA PHE A 339 -2.76 8.95 20.23
C PHE A 339 -3.50 10.13 19.56
N ILE A 340 -3.11 10.49 18.34
CA ILE A 340 -3.73 11.60 17.59
C ILE A 340 -5.22 11.35 17.41
N ASP A 341 -5.65 10.15 17.03
CA ASP A 341 -7.05 9.87 16.71
C ASP A 341 -7.94 9.66 17.95
N THR A 342 -7.38 9.28 19.10
CA THR A 342 -8.14 9.03 20.34
C THR A 342 -8.17 10.20 21.33
N HIS A 343 -7.25 11.18 21.22
CA HIS A 343 -7.15 12.29 22.16
C HIS A 343 -7.75 13.59 21.60
N THR A 344 -8.10 14.53 22.47
CA THR A 344 -8.55 15.87 22.08
C THR A 344 -7.37 16.74 21.65
N ALA A 345 -7.64 17.83 20.91
CA ALA A 345 -6.61 18.78 20.51
C ALA A 345 -5.83 19.38 21.70
N ASN A 346 -6.48 19.59 22.85
CA ASN A 346 -5.80 20.12 24.05
C ASN A 346 -4.83 19.10 24.64
N GLU A 347 -5.21 17.83 24.67
CA GLU A 347 -4.32 16.77 25.14
C GLU A 347 -3.15 16.54 24.18
N THR A 348 -3.39 16.67 22.87
CA THR A 348 -2.32 16.69 21.85
C THR A 348 -1.33 17.82 22.11
N LEU A 349 -1.83 19.05 22.33
CA LEU A 349 -0.99 20.21 22.65
C LEU A 349 -0.16 20.02 23.94
N GLN A 350 -0.69 19.30 24.92
CA GLN A 350 0.01 19.02 26.18
C GLN A 350 1.08 17.92 26.07
N ASN A 351 1.11 17.17 24.97
CA ASN A 351 2.03 16.05 24.77
C ASN A 351 2.91 16.22 23.51
N LEU A 352 3.09 17.45 23.02
CA LEU A 352 3.89 17.73 21.82
C LEU A 352 5.30 17.14 21.91
N ASP A 353 6.00 17.32 23.03
CA ASP A 353 7.37 16.81 23.20
C ASP A 353 7.46 15.29 22.97
N LYS A 354 6.46 14.52 23.42
CA LYS A 354 6.41 13.07 23.22
C LYS A 354 6.08 12.72 21.77
N ILE A 355 5.15 13.44 21.16
CA ILE A 355 4.78 13.25 19.76
C ILE A 355 5.98 13.56 18.85
N ASP A 356 6.64 14.70 19.06
CA ASP A 356 7.80 15.14 18.29
C ASP A 356 8.99 14.18 18.46
N ALA A 357 9.19 13.62 19.66
CA ALA A 357 10.21 12.58 19.88
C ALA A 357 9.94 11.31 19.06
N GLN A 358 8.69 10.87 18.95
CA GLN A 358 8.33 9.72 18.12
C GLN A 358 8.50 10.05 16.62
N LEU A 359 8.00 11.22 16.19
CA LEU A 359 8.11 11.70 14.81
C LEU A 359 9.56 11.79 14.33
N ALA A 360 10.51 12.16 15.20
CA ALA A 360 11.93 12.24 14.87
C ALA A 360 12.56 10.89 14.47
N THR A 361 11.90 9.78 14.80
CA THR A 361 12.36 8.41 14.45
C THR A 361 11.55 7.76 13.33
N ALA A 362 10.45 8.40 12.89
CA ALA A 362 9.59 7.90 11.83
C ALA A 362 10.26 8.02 10.45
N THR A 363 9.84 7.22 9.48
CA THR A 363 10.26 7.43 8.08
C THR A 363 9.66 8.73 7.57
N HIS A 364 10.29 9.39 6.58
CA HIS A 364 9.75 10.66 6.08
C HIS A 364 8.28 10.59 5.63
N PRO A 365 7.83 9.58 4.86
CA PRO A 365 6.41 9.46 4.51
C PRO A 365 5.51 9.35 5.75
N ALA A 366 5.94 8.58 6.76
CA ALA A 366 5.21 8.42 8.02
C ALA A 366 5.07 9.73 8.78
N SER A 367 6.20 10.41 8.97
CA SER A 367 6.27 11.70 9.65
C SER A 367 5.36 12.71 8.97
N ILE A 368 5.45 12.87 7.65
CA ILE A 368 4.61 13.82 6.89
C ILE A 368 3.12 13.50 7.07
N THR A 369 2.69 12.23 6.96
CA THR A 369 1.28 11.86 7.16
C THR A 369 0.81 12.17 8.59
N LEU A 370 1.60 11.83 9.62
CA LEU A 370 1.25 12.08 11.02
C LEU A 370 1.19 13.58 11.33
N LYS A 371 2.18 14.36 10.87
CA LYS A 371 2.18 15.83 10.97
C LYS A 371 0.98 16.43 10.24
N TYR A 372 0.63 15.91 9.07
CA TYR A 372 -0.53 16.39 8.32
C TYR A 372 -1.85 16.12 9.06
N LYS A 373 -1.99 15.00 9.78
CA LYS A 373 -3.14 14.78 10.67
C LYS A 373 -3.17 15.77 11.84
N LEU A 374 -2.03 16.13 12.40
CA LEU A 374 -1.93 17.14 13.47
C LEU A 374 -2.37 18.53 12.99
N VAL A 375 -2.09 18.89 11.73
CA VAL A 375 -2.59 20.14 11.09
C VAL A 375 -4.13 20.19 11.15
N HIS A 376 -4.82 19.09 10.87
CA HIS A 376 -6.28 19.02 10.91
C HIS A 376 -6.86 18.93 12.33
N LYS A 377 -6.05 18.57 13.32
CA LYS A 377 -6.50 18.39 14.71
C LYS A 377 -6.91 19.70 15.38
N SER A 378 -6.23 20.82 15.09
CA SER A 378 -6.68 22.16 15.50
C SER A 378 -5.95 23.28 14.76
N LYS A 379 -6.59 24.46 14.70
CA LYS A 379 -5.99 25.69 14.16
C LYS A 379 -4.68 26.09 14.86
N LYS A 380 -4.53 25.79 16.16
CA LYS A 380 -3.29 26.06 16.91
C LYS A 380 -2.12 25.18 16.48
N LEU A 381 -2.40 23.98 15.99
CA LEU A 381 -1.40 23.01 15.55
C LEU A 381 -0.98 23.24 14.10
N GLN A 382 -1.81 23.90 13.28
CA GLN A 382 -1.50 24.18 11.89
C GLN A 382 -0.14 24.87 11.68
N PRO A 383 0.17 26.04 12.27
CA PRO A 383 1.44 26.73 11.98
C PRO A 383 2.66 25.92 12.43
N ILE A 384 2.54 25.17 13.54
CA ILE A 384 3.59 24.31 14.07
C ILE A 384 3.93 23.20 13.06
N TYR A 385 2.92 22.44 12.64
CA TYR A 385 3.15 21.25 11.84
C TYR A 385 3.25 21.51 10.35
N ILE A 386 2.64 22.58 9.82
CA ILE A 386 2.93 23.03 8.44
C ILE A 386 4.39 23.44 8.31
N LYS A 387 4.92 24.20 9.27
CA LYS A 387 6.35 24.53 9.30
C LYS A 387 7.21 23.27 9.39
N SER A 388 6.89 22.38 10.32
CA SER A 388 7.62 21.12 10.52
C SER A 388 7.61 20.20 9.28
N ILE A 389 6.51 20.14 8.53
CA ILE A 389 6.44 19.41 7.26
C ILE A 389 7.35 20.08 6.23
N VAL A 390 7.26 21.39 6.04
CA VAL A 390 8.06 22.12 5.06
C VAL A 390 9.55 22.02 5.35
N ASP A 391 9.96 22.12 6.63
CA ASP A 391 11.37 21.98 7.03
C ASP A 391 11.89 20.56 6.74
N GLU A 392 11.08 19.53 6.97
CA GLU A 392 11.43 18.15 6.63
C GLU A 392 11.52 17.92 5.10
N LEU A 393 10.61 18.51 4.32
CA LEU A 393 10.65 18.43 2.85
C LEU A 393 11.90 19.12 2.28
N ARG A 394 12.31 20.25 2.87
CA ARG A 394 13.57 20.94 2.51
C ARG A 394 14.78 20.08 2.81
N GLU A 395 14.83 19.49 4.00
CA GLU A 395 15.94 18.63 4.43
C GLU A 395 16.07 17.39 3.53
N ALA A 396 14.96 16.69 3.29
CA ALA A 396 14.97 15.49 2.47
C ALA A 396 15.21 15.78 0.99
N ASN A 397 14.80 16.97 0.50
CA ASN A 397 14.95 17.42 -0.88
C ASN A 397 14.55 16.35 -1.93
N ASN A 398 13.45 15.65 -1.65
CA ASN A 398 12.96 14.51 -2.42
C ASN A 398 11.58 14.81 -2.99
N SER A 399 11.49 14.82 -4.33
CA SER A 399 10.24 15.18 -4.99
C SER A 399 9.11 14.16 -4.80
N ASP A 400 9.38 12.89 -4.44
CA ASP A 400 8.31 11.96 -4.08
C ASP A 400 7.63 12.38 -2.78
N LEU A 401 8.40 12.80 -1.77
CA LEU A 401 7.88 13.29 -0.48
C LEU A 401 7.04 14.56 -0.65
N ASP A 402 7.46 15.45 -1.55
CA ASP A 402 6.67 16.63 -1.90
C ASP A 402 5.24 16.25 -2.34
N SER A 403 5.07 15.11 -3.03
CA SER A 403 3.74 14.64 -3.44
C SER A 403 2.82 14.24 -2.28
N TYR A 404 3.39 13.73 -1.17
CA TYR A 404 2.64 13.40 0.05
C TYR A 404 2.08 14.64 0.75
N PHE A 405 2.62 15.83 0.45
CA PHE A 405 2.09 17.08 0.96
C PHE A 405 1.21 17.79 -0.06
N PHE A 406 1.66 17.92 -1.32
CA PHE A 406 0.93 18.67 -2.35
C PHE A 406 -0.40 18.01 -2.74
N GLY A 407 -0.43 16.68 -2.90
CA GLY A 407 -1.64 15.97 -3.30
C GLY A 407 -2.77 16.14 -2.29
N PRO A 408 -2.59 15.74 -1.01
CA PRO A 408 -3.61 15.89 0.01
C PRO A 408 -4.03 17.35 0.25
N LEU A 409 -3.10 18.31 0.14
CA LEU A 409 -3.41 19.72 0.32
C LEU A 409 -4.22 20.29 -0.86
N ALA A 410 -3.92 19.86 -2.09
CA ALA A 410 -4.71 20.22 -3.28
C ALA A 410 -6.16 19.75 -3.14
N ILE A 411 -6.37 18.51 -2.69
CA ILE A 411 -7.71 17.97 -2.39
C ILE A 411 -8.43 18.87 -1.37
N GLY A 412 -7.74 19.25 -0.29
CA GLY A 412 -8.32 20.12 0.74
C GLY A 412 -8.71 21.50 0.22
N TYR A 413 -7.86 22.14 -0.61
CA TYR A 413 -8.17 23.45 -1.18
C TYR A 413 -9.28 23.38 -2.23
N GLN A 414 -9.36 22.29 -3.00
CA GLN A 414 -10.46 22.06 -3.93
C GLN A 414 -11.81 21.98 -3.19
N GLY A 415 -11.83 21.37 -2.01
CA GLY A 415 -13.05 21.16 -1.23
C GLY A 415 -13.46 22.33 -0.32
N THR A 416 -12.50 22.94 0.39
CA THR A 416 -12.76 24.02 1.38
C THR A 416 -12.50 25.42 0.82
N GLY A 417 -11.68 25.55 -0.22
CA GLY A 417 -11.23 26.82 -0.76
C GLY A 417 -10.21 27.53 0.13
N LYS A 418 -10.06 28.85 -0.04
CA LYS A 418 -9.00 29.69 0.55
C LYS A 418 -8.81 29.57 2.07
N ASN A 419 -9.86 29.18 2.79
CA ASN A 419 -9.91 29.18 4.25
C ASN A 419 -9.48 27.86 4.88
N LEU A 420 -8.94 26.90 4.09
CA LEU A 420 -8.46 25.62 4.61
C LEU A 420 -7.38 25.80 5.70
N LEU A 421 -6.39 26.64 5.41
CA LEU A 421 -5.29 26.95 6.31
C LEU A 421 -5.45 28.35 6.91
N GLU A 422 -5.05 28.49 8.17
CA GLU A 422 -4.86 29.81 8.79
C GLU A 422 -3.85 30.65 7.99
N PRO A 423 -3.96 31.99 8.00
CA PRO A 423 -3.13 32.86 7.15
C PRO A 423 -1.62 32.64 7.27
N GLU A 424 -1.11 32.43 8.49
CA GLU A 424 0.30 32.14 8.74
C GLU A 424 0.74 30.82 8.07
N SER A 425 -0.01 29.74 8.32
CA SER A 425 0.20 28.43 7.71
C SER A 425 0.13 28.48 6.19
N LYS A 426 -0.85 29.21 5.64
CA LYS A 426 -0.98 29.42 4.20
C LYS A 426 0.26 30.11 3.62
N GLN A 427 0.79 31.13 4.30
CA GLN A 427 1.98 31.85 3.83
C GLN A 427 3.23 30.96 3.85
N ILE A 428 3.38 30.07 4.83
CA ILE A 428 4.48 29.10 4.87
C ILE A 428 4.45 28.20 3.62
N VAL A 429 3.28 27.70 3.24
CA VAL A 429 3.11 26.87 2.04
C VAL A 429 3.41 27.66 0.77
N ILE A 430 2.89 28.89 0.63
CA ILE A 430 3.18 29.75 -0.53
C ILE A 430 4.69 29.96 -0.68
N ASN A 431 5.37 30.32 0.40
CA ASN A 431 6.82 30.53 0.38
C ASN A 431 7.56 29.26 -0.06
N TYR A 432 7.11 28.09 0.39
CA TYR A 432 7.71 26.83 -0.02
C TYR A 432 7.48 26.54 -1.51
N LEU A 433 6.26 26.75 -2.02
CA LEU A 433 5.94 26.56 -3.44
C LEU A 433 6.80 27.48 -4.33
N ASP A 434 6.99 28.73 -3.93
CA ASP A 434 7.86 29.68 -4.63
C ASP A 434 9.34 29.23 -4.62
N GLU A 435 9.81 28.73 -3.47
CA GLU A 435 11.18 28.21 -3.29
C GLU A 435 11.45 27.02 -4.23
N VAL A 436 10.51 26.08 -4.34
CA VAL A 436 10.69 24.86 -5.14
C VAL A 436 10.23 24.98 -6.59
N ARG A 437 9.68 26.13 -6.99
CA ARG A 437 9.09 26.36 -8.32
C ARG A 437 9.95 25.87 -9.48
N TYR A 438 11.26 26.15 -9.43
CA TYR A 438 12.16 25.73 -10.50
C TYR A 438 12.17 24.21 -10.69
N LYS A 439 12.12 23.42 -9.59
CA LYS A 439 12.18 21.94 -9.61
C LYS A 439 11.15 21.34 -10.57
N TYR A 440 9.93 21.87 -10.59
CA TYR A 440 8.80 21.33 -11.35
C TYR A 440 8.59 21.97 -12.72
N THR A 441 9.43 22.93 -13.12
CA THR A 441 9.43 23.40 -14.51
C THR A 441 9.99 22.34 -15.45
N SER A 442 9.61 22.39 -16.73
CA SER A 442 10.19 21.50 -17.76
C SER A 442 11.73 21.57 -17.82
N LYS A 443 12.33 22.70 -17.43
CA LYS A 443 13.78 22.85 -17.32
C LYS A 443 14.32 22.17 -16.07
N GLY A 444 13.69 22.38 -14.90
CA GLY A 444 14.12 21.79 -13.64
C GLY A 444 13.98 20.26 -13.58
N ILE A 445 12.95 19.71 -14.22
CA ILE A 445 12.78 18.25 -14.38
C ILE A 445 13.95 17.68 -15.19
N LYS A 446 14.29 18.32 -16.32
CA LYS A 446 15.40 17.87 -17.19
C LYS A 446 16.78 18.08 -16.54
N ALA A 447 16.92 19.06 -15.65
CA ALA A 447 18.17 19.40 -15.00
C ALA A 447 18.60 18.39 -13.92
N ASN A 448 17.68 17.56 -13.41
CA ASN A 448 18.00 16.53 -12.41
C ASN A 448 17.31 15.20 -12.77
N PRO A 449 17.92 14.40 -13.66
CA PRO A 449 17.33 13.13 -14.09
C PRO A 449 17.32 12.05 -12.99
N ASP A 450 18.16 12.17 -11.95
CA ASP A 450 18.21 11.22 -10.83
C ASP A 450 16.96 11.30 -9.95
N ASP A 451 16.40 12.51 -9.83
CA ASP A 451 15.12 12.76 -9.16
C ASP A 451 13.96 12.65 -10.18
N PHE A 452 13.71 11.43 -10.65
CA PHE A 452 12.65 11.15 -11.63
C PHE A 452 11.24 11.46 -11.11
N HIS A 453 11.07 11.64 -9.79
CA HIS A 453 9.81 11.99 -9.17
C HIS A 453 9.37 13.43 -9.46
N ARG A 454 10.28 14.34 -9.85
CA ARG A 454 9.90 15.71 -10.28
C ARG A 454 8.81 15.71 -11.33
N GLY A 455 8.88 14.77 -12.28
CA GLY A 455 7.87 14.63 -13.32
C GLY A 455 6.51 14.18 -12.78
N THR A 456 6.49 13.19 -11.87
CA THR A 456 5.25 12.66 -11.30
C THR A 456 4.62 13.59 -10.27
N THR A 457 5.42 14.43 -9.61
CA THR A 457 4.96 15.37 -8.59
C THR A 457 4.52 16.71 -9.17
N ALA A 458 5.07 17.12 -10.31
CA ALA A 458 4.73 18.39 -10.97
C ALA A 458 3.22 18.61 -11.15
N PRO A 459 2.38 17.61 -11.53
CA PRO A 459 0.93 17.76 -11.55
C PRO A 459 0.31 18.30 -10.27
N TYR A 460 0.65 17.69 -9.13
CA TYR A 460 0.11 18.07 -7.83
C TYR A 460 0.63 19.44 -7.37
N TYR A 461 1.88 19.77 -7.71
CA TYR A 461 2.43 21.11 -7.47
C TYR A 461 1.63 22.20 -8.21
N PHE A 462 1.41 22.03 -9.52
CA PHE A 462 0.72 23.04 -10.33
C PHE A 462 -0.77 23.14 -10.00
N GLU A 463 -1.40 22.01 -9.65
CA GLU A 463 -2.78 21.99 -9.16
C GLU A 463 -2.92 22.76 -7.85
N LEU A 464 -2.07 22.48 -6.86
CA LEU A 464 -2.07 23.19 -5.59
C LEU A 464 -1.83 24.70 -5.76
N LEU A 465 -0.82 25.08 -6.56
CA LEU A 465 -0.51 26.49 -6.83
C LEU A 465 -1.74 27.22 -7.39
N LYS A 466 -2.40 26.63 -8.40
CA LYS A 466 -3.63 27.18 -8.99
C LYS A 466 -4.75 27.34 -7.95
N LEU A 467 -4.93 26.38 -7.06
CA LEU A 467 -5.99 26.39 -6.05
C LEU A 467 -5.72 27.40 -4.92
N MET A 468 -4.46 27.73 -4.65
CA MET A 468 -4.08 28.69 -3.60
C MET A 468 -4.15 30.15 -4.06
N ASP A 469 -3.92 30.39 -5.36
CA ASP A 469 -4.02 31.68 -6.03
C ASP A 469 -5.48 32.13 -6.25
N ASN A 470 -6.36 31.18 -6.57
CA ASN A 470 -7.81 31.40 -6.79
C ASN A 470 -8.59 31.51 -5.51
#